data_AF-A0A1I8HZE0-F1
#
_entry.id   AF-A0A1I8HZE0-F1
#
_cell.length_a   1.000
_cell.length_b   1.000
_cell.length_c   1.000
_cell.angle_alpha   90.00
_cell.angle_beta   90.00
_cell.angle_gamma   90.00
#
_symmetry.space_group_name_H-M   'P 1'
#
loop_
_entity.id
_entity.type
_entity.pdbx_description
1 polymer ?
#
loop_
_entity_poly.entity_id
_entity_poly.type
_entity_poly.pdbx_seq_one_letter_code
_entity_poly.pdbx_strand_id
1 'polypeptide(L)'
;CCSLVPRVQGTSLRTYSVCSEQQLHLLEAVLNAYNNVTTTAKATDATDCLAKCQRVRCSAAVSVESNATCEMVTIATAKLSISADQVQQVIGSQVDAEVWKAEDTVWPSPAVQLRNSSTGRNGSIQSVLINTTGCYLIKAGGARGGGNLLRSTSGGQGVQVSARVNLTAGTQLSIVVGQMGGSMSLSYGGGGGSFVYRTVDQLLLLAAGGGGEAW
;
A
#
# COMPACT_ATOMS: atom_id res chain seq x y z
N CYS A 1 -11.67 -2.72 -0.22
CA CYS A 1 -10.59 -2.60 -1.21
C CYS A 1 -11.21 -2.51 -2.58
N CYS A 2 -10.62 -1.71 -3.48
CA CYS A 2 -11.29 -1.35 -4.72
C CYS A 2 -11.62 -2.60 -5.55
N SER A 3 -12.84 -2.69 -6.04
CA SER A 3 -13.30 -3.75 -6.93
C SER A 3 -13.05 -3.34 -8.38
N LEU A 4 -12.52 -4.28 -9.16
CA LEU A 4 -12.40 -4.13 -10.60
C LEU A 4 -13.77 -3.86 -11.19
N VAL A 5 -13.85 -2.84 -12.02
CA VAL A 5 -15.09 -2.57 -12.76
C VAL A 5 -15.06 -3.37 -14.06
N PRO A 6 -16.13 -4.14 -14.36
CA PRO A 6 -16.21 -4.92 -15.60
C PRO A 6 -16.05 -4.00 -16.82
N ARG A 7 -15.19 -4.39 -17.76
CA ARG A 7 -15.03 -3.68 -19.03
C ARG A 7 -16.29 -3.76 -19.87
N VAL A 8 -16.58 -2.69 -20.60
CA VAL A 8 -17.22 -2.81 -21.91
C VAL A 8 -16.12 -3.20 -22.91
N GLN A 9 -16.29 -4.32 -23.62
CA GLN A 9 -15.32 -4.82 -24.61
C GLN A 9 -15.09 -3.79 -25.73
N GLY A 10 -13.81 -3.54 -26.10
CA GLY A 10 -13.49 -2.95 -27.41
C GLY A 10 -12.53 -1.76 -27.47
N THR A 11 -12.08 -1.18 -26.35
CA THR A 11 -11.22 0.02 -26.39
C THR A 11 -9.99 -0.08 -25.48
N SER A 12 -8.85 0.42 -25.95
CA SER A 12 -7.59 0.58 -25.18
C SER A 12 -7.73 1.70 -24.15
N LEU A 13 -8.65 1.53 -23.20
CA LEU A 13 -8.90 2.48 -22.11
C LEU A 13 -8.15 2.04 -20.85
N ARG A 14 -7.60 3.02 -20.13
CA ARG A 14 -6.95 2.85 -18.82
C ARG A 14 -7.91 2.14 -17.86
N THR A 15 -7.40 1.19 -17.06
CA THR A 15 -8.25 0.38 -16.17
C THR A 15 -8.39 1.08 -14.82
N TYR A 16 -9.63 1.15 -14.32
CA TYR A 16 -9.97 1.77 -13.05
C TYR A 16 -10.68 0.77 -12.14
N SER A 17 -10.47 0.93 -10.83
CA SER A 17 -11.19 0.19 -9.79
C SER A 17 -12.05 1.15 -8.97
N VAL A 18 -13.30 0.76 -8.68
CA VAL A 18 -14.18 1.48 -7.74
C VAL A 18 -13.75 1.14 -6.33
N CYS A 19 -13.44 2.16 -5.55
CA CYS A 19 -13.02 1.99 -4.17
C CYS A 19 -14.23 2.01 -3.25
N SER A 20 -14.30 1.02 -2.36
CA SER A 20 -15.23 1.00 -1.22
C SER A 20 -14.91 2.07 -0.17
N GLU A 21 -13.88 2.88 -0.40
CA GLU A 21 -13.48 3.98 0.49
C GLU A 21 -14.18 5.25 0.01
N GLN A 22 -14.80 5.97 0.94
CA GLN A 22 -15.36 7.29 0.65
C GLN A 22 -14.23 8.33 0.51
N GLN A 23 -13.05 8.11 1.08
CA GLN A 23 -11.98 9.10 1.11
C GLN A 23 -10.66 8.55 0.60
N LEU A 24 -9.96 9.39 -0.16
CA LEU A 24 -8.66 9.09 -0.72
C LEU A 24 -7.62 10.04 -0.14
N HIS A 25 -6.69 9.51 0.65
CA HIS A 25 -5.57 10.28 1.19
C HIS A 25 -4.37 10.22 0.24
N LEU A 26 -3.98 11.36 -0.30
CA LEU A 26 -2.74 11.51 -1.04
C LEU A 26 -1.71 12.23 -0.17
N LEU A 27 -0.48 11.69 -0.07
CA LEU A 27 0.61 12.39 0.60
C LEU A 27 1.39 13.22 -0.42
N GLU A 28 1.48 14.53 -0.21
CA GLU A 28 2.57 15.32 -0.76
C GLU A 28 3.84 14.96 0.03
N ALA A 29 4.72 14.15 -0.56
CA ALA A 29 5.98 13.80 0.08
C ALA A 29 6.86 15.04 0.25
N VAL A 30 7.64 15.11 1.34
CA VAL A 30 8.60 16.18 1.75
C VAL A 30 9.76 16.41 0.73
N LEU A 31 9.64 15.86 -0.47
CA LEU A 31 10.57 16.01 -1.58
C LEU A 31 9.89 16.37 -2.92
N ASN A 32 8.59 16.72 -2.93
CA ASN A 32 7.79 17.06 -4.12
C ASN A 32 8.18 16.21 -5.34
N ALA A 33 8.04 14.88 -5.19
CA ALA A 33 8.24 13.91 -6.27
C ALA A 33 6.99 13.76 -7.16
N TYR A 34 5.86 14.33 -6.72
CA TYR A 34 4.56 14.22 -7.38
C TYR A 34 3.85 15.57 -7.27
N ASN A 35 3.39 16.10 -8.39
CA ASN A 35 2.41 17.18 -8.42
C ASN A 35 1.08 16.54 -8.83
N ASN A 36 0.04 16.75 -8.04
CA ASN A 36 -1.31 16.39 -8.42
C ASN A 36 -2.07 17.64 -8.88
N VAL A 37 -2.89 17.49 -9.91
CA VAL A 37 -3.78 18.56 -10.36
C VAL A 37 -5.19 18.02 -10.25
N THR A 38 -6.02 18.72 -9.50
CA THR A 38 -7.44 18.40 -9.35
C THR A 38 -8.23 19.30 -10.28
N THR A 39 -8.97 18.69 -11.22
CA THR A 39 -9.83 19.38 -12.17
C THR A 39 -11.28 19.00 -11.87
N THR A 40 -12.12 19.98 -11.60
CA THR A 40 -13.55 19.78 -11.40
C THR A 40 -14.30 19.95 -12.71
N ALA A 41 -15.23 19.04 -12.99
CA ALA A 41 -16.17 19.12 -14.09
C ALA A 41 -17.58 18.77 -13.61
N LYS A 42 -18.60 19.13 -14.39
CA LYS A 42 -19.95 18.58 -14.15
C LYS A 42 -20.02 17.18 -14.72
N ALA A 43 -20.73 16.26 -14.08
CA ALA A 43 -21.08 14.95 -14.62
C ALA A 43 -22.54 14.62 -14.31
N THR A 44 -23.20 13.93 -15.25
CA THR A 44 -24.60 13.49 -15.07
C THR A 44 -24.72 12.30 -14.15
N ASP A 45 -23.72 11.42 -14.17
CA ASP A 45 -23.63 10.19 -13.39
C ASP A 45 -22.15 9.77 -13.27
N ALA A 46 -21.89 8.75 -12.45
CA ALA A 46 -20.55 8.23 -12.24
C ALA A 46 -19.86 7.71 -13.51
N THR A 47 -20.62 7.18 -14.47
CA THR A 47 -20.06 6.68 -15.74
C THR A 47 -19.62 7.81 -16.67
N ASP A 48 -20.35 8.92 -16.71
CA ASP A 48 -19.95 10.14 -17.43
C ASP A 48 -18.70 10.75 -16.79
N CYS A 49 -18.62 10.77 -15.45
CA CYS A 49 -17.42 11.22 -14.74
C CYS A 49 -16.20 10.34 -15.10
N LEU A 50 -16.36 9.02 -15.08
CA LEU A 50 -15.30 8.08 -15.45
C LEU A 50 -14.87 8.24 -16.93
N ALA A 51 -15.83 8.41 -17.84
CA ALA A 51 -15.55 8.63 -19.26
C ALA A 51 -14.75 9.92 -19.48
N LYS A 52 -15.11 11.00 -18.77
CA LYS A 52 -14.33 12.25 -18.77
C LYS A 52 -12.94 12.02 -18.23
N CYS A 53 -12.82 11.24 -17.15
CA CYS A 53 -11.53 10.97 -16.57
C CYS A 53 -10.61 10.18 -17.51
N GLN A 54 -11.17 9.19 -18.21
CA GLN A 54 -10.46 8.41 -19.21
C GLN A 54 -9.91 9.27 -20.35
N ARG A 55 -10.66 10.29 -20.80
CA ARG A 55 -10.22 11.22 -21.86
C ARG A 55 -8.99 12.03 -21.46
N VAL A 56 -8.92 12.47 -20.22
CA VAL A 56 -7.79 13.26 -19.69
C VAL A 56 -6.72 12.40 -19.02
N ARG A 57 -6.85 11.07 -19.07
CA ARG A 57 -5.98 10.09 -18.42
C ARG A 57 -5.70 10.41 -16.94
N CYS A 58 -6.73 10.78 -16.18
CA CYS A 58 -6.53 10.99 -14.75
C CYS A 58 -6.17 9.70 -14.00
N SER A 59 -5.56 9.92 -12.84
CA SER A 59 -5.18 8.89 -11.89
C SER A 59 -6.33 8.56 -10.93
N ALA A 60 -7.17 9.55 -10.61
CA ALA A 60 -8.37 9.40 -9.80
C ALA A 60 -9.57 10.08 -10.46
N ALA A 61 -10.77 9.58 -10.20
CA ALA A 61 -12.00 10.33 -10.37
C ALA A 61 -12.90 10.17 -9.14
N VAL A 62 -13.56 11.23 -8.74
CA VAL A 62 -14.59 11.21 -7.71
C VAL A 62 -15.85 11.82 -8.27
N SER A 63 -16.91 11.02 -8.31
CA SER A 63 -18.23 11.47 -8.72
C SER A 63 -19.08 11.69 -7.49
N VAL A 64 -19.74 12.84 -7.40
CA VAL A 64 -20.74 13.13 -6.36
C VAL A 64 -22.06 13.45 -7.06
N GLU A 65 -23.03 12.54 -6.96
CA GLU A 65 -24.30 12.67 -7.68
C GLU A 65 -25.14 13.84 -7.16
N SER A 66 -25.11 14.08 -5.84
CA SER A 66 -25.94 15.09 -5.16
C SER A 66 -25.71 16.52 -5.66
N ASN A 67 -24.53 16.82 -6.18
CA ASN A 67 -24.16 18.14 -6.71
C ASN A 67 -23.71 18.08 -8.19
N ALA A 68 -23.86 16.94 -8.86
CA ALA A 68 -23.45 16.68 -10.24
C ALA A 68 -21.97 17.04 -10.51
N THR A 69 -21.08 16.79 -9.53
CA THR A 69 -19.65 17.10 -9.66
C THR A 69 -18.81 15.87 -9.95
N CYS A 70 -17.77 16.09 -10.73
CA CYS A 70 -16.74 15.12 -11.08
C CYS A 70 -15.38 15.74 -10.82
N GLU A 71 -14.72 15.31 -9.75
CA GLU A 71 -13.36 15.71 -9.41
C GLU A 71 -12.39 14.71 -10.01
N MET A 72 -11.60 15.15 -10.98
CA MET A 72 -10.60 14.34 -11.67
C MET A 72 -9.21 14.73 -11.17
N VAL A 73 -8.42 13.75 -10.73
CA VAL A 73 -7.06 14.00 -10.26
C VAL A 73 -6.06 13.39 -11.20
N THR A 74 -5.20 14.21 -11.80
CA THR A 74 -4.03 13.76 -12.55
C THR A 74 -2.81 13.82 -11.63
N ILE A 75 -2.07 12.72 -11.52
CA ILE A 75 -0.80 12.68 -10.79
C ILE A 75 0.30 12.72 -11.84
N ALA A 76 1.06 13.81 -11.89
CA ALA A 76 2.27 13.92 -12.67
C ALA A 76 3.49 13.69 -11.75
N THR A 77 4.38 12.80 -12.15
CA THR A 77 5.73 12.73 -11.56
C THR A 77 6.49 13.98 -11.99
N ALA A 78 6.50 15.00 -11.15
CA ALA A 78 7.31 16.20 -11.35
C ALA A 78 8.46 16.18 -10.35
N LYS A 79 9.64 16.60 -10.79
CA LYS A 79 10.81 16.80 -9.92
C LYS A 79 10.87 18.29 -9.54
N LEU A 80 11.00 18.56 -8.25
CA LEU A 80 11.32 19.83 -7.59
C LEU A 80 10.28 20.97 -7.68
N SER A 81 9.62 21.20 -6.55
CA SER A 81 9.23 22.54 -6.10
C SER A 81 9.57 22.67 -4.60
N ILE A 82 10.14 23.80 -4.22
CA ILE A 82 10.58 24.10 -2.85
C ILE A 82 9.36 24.69 -2.14
N SER A 83 8.59 23.88 -1.44
CA SER A 83 7.60 24.37 -0.48
C SER A 83 7.49 23.37 0.65
N ALA A 84 7.78 23.84 1.86
CA ALA A 84 7.73 23.07 3.08
C ALA A 84 6.32 23.17 3.66
N ASP A 85 5.46 22.22 3.31
CA ASP A 85 4.35 21.81 4.17
C ASP A 85 3.84 20.43 3.73
N GLN A 86 3.66 19.51 4.68
CA GLN A 86 3.04 18.21 4.43
C GLN A 86 1.53 18.41 4.33
N VAL A 87 1.00 18.68 3.13
CA VAL A 87 -0.46 18.74 2.95
C VAL A 87 -0.97 17.35 2.57
N GLN A 88 -1.77 16.77 3.45
CA GLN A 88 -2.51 15.54 3.15
C GLN A 88 -3.78 15.94 2.40
N GLN A 89 -3.79 15.76 1.07
CA GLN A 89 -4.99 16.04 0.29
C GLN A 89 -5.98 14.88 0.44
N VAL A 90 -7.20 15.20 0.84
CA VAL A 90 -8.32 14.25 0.94
C VAL A 90 -9.27 14.51 -0.22
N ILE A 91 -9.57 13.49 -1.01
CA ILE A 91 -10.50 13.57 -2.14
C ILE A 91 -11.70 12.66 -1.83
N GLY A 92 -12.93 13.11 -2.12
CA GLY A 92 -14.16 12.34 -1.91
C GLY A 92 -14.78 12.42 -0.52
N SER A 93 -14.44 13.41 0.31
CA SER A 93 -15.00 13.53 1.67
C SER A 93 -16.51 13.76 1.77
N GLN A 94 -17.24 13.80 0.65
CA GLN A 94 -18.69 14.03 0.61
C GLN A 94 -19.48 12.73 0.77
N VAL A 95 -20.69 12.86 1.34
CA VAL A 95 -21.68 11.79 1.39
C VAL A 95 -22.08 11.46 -0.05
N ASP A 96 -22.13 10.17 -0.39
CA ASP A 96 -22.40 9.64 -1.74
C ASP A 96 -21.31 9.87 -2.80
N ALA A 97 -20.06 10.08 -2.37
CA ALA A 97 -18.91 10.11 -3.27
C ALA A 97 -18.54 8.69 -3.75
N GLU A 98 -18.54 8.47 -5.07
CA GLU A 98 -18.00 7.27 -5.69
C GLU A 98 -16.57 7.53 -6.21
N VAL A 99 -15.60 6.80 -5.66
CA VAL A 99 -14.16 7.04 -5.88
C VAL A 99 -13.57 5.97 -6.79
N TRP A 100 -12.86 6.41 -7.83
CA TRP A 100 -12.23 5.57 -8.85
C TRP A 100 -10.72 5.78 -8.86
N LYS A 101 -9.95 4.69 -8.87
CA LYS A 101 -8.48 4.72 -8.94
C LYS A 101 -7.98 4.00 -10.19
N ALA A 102 -7.06 4.63 -10.93
CA ALA A 102 -6.35 3.96 -12.02
C ALA A 102 -5.37 2.91 -11.48
N GLU A 103 -5.34 1.73 -12.09
CA GLU A 103 -4.53 0.59 -11.62
C GLU A 103 -3.02 0.76 -11.86
N ASP A 104 -2.66 1.46 -12.92
CA ASP A 104 -1.28 1.70 -13.35
C ASP A 104 -0.65 2.93 -12.66
N THR A 105 -1.43 3.70 -11.90
CA THR A 105 -0.90 4.83 -11.11
C THR A 105 -0.24 4.32 -9.84
N VAL A 106 1.00 4.80 -9.58
CA VAL A 106 1.65 4.67 -8.27
C VAL A 106 1.10 5.75 -7.36
N TRP A 107 0.35 5.34 -6.34
CA TRP A 107 -0.22 6.26 -5.35
C TRP A 107 0.78 6.53 -4.24
N PRO A 108 1.24 7.79 -4.04
CA PRO A 108 2.03 8.16 -2.88
C PRO A 108 1.13 8.02 -1.64
N SER A 109 1.27 6.90 -0.96
CA SER A 109 0.62 6.60 0.32
C SER A 109 1.69 6.53 1.40
N PRO A 110 1.40 6.99 2.64
CA PRO A 110 2.34 6.88 3.73
C PRO A 110 2.64 5.40 3.99
N ALA A 111 3.86 4.97 3.69
CA ALA A 111 4.32 3.61 3.96
C ALA A 111 5.04 3.59 5.31
N VAL A 112 4.45 2.92 6.30
CA VAL A 112 5.15 2.59 7.54
C VAL A 112 6.07 1.41 7.26
N GLN A 113 7.38 1.61 7.30
CA GLN A 113 8.36 0.54 7.19
C GLN A 113 8.83 0.11 8.58
N LEU A 114 8.60 -1.16 8.90
CA LEU A 114 9.11 -1.79 10.12
C LEU A 114 10.27 -2.71 9.76
N ARG A 115 11.31 -2.70 10.59
CA ARG A 115 12.52 -3.50 10.41
C ARG A 115 12.66 -4.52 11.54
N ASN A 116 13.52 -5.51 11.34
CA ASN A 116 13.92 -6.46 12.37
C ASN A 116 14.43 -5.71 13.62
N SER A 117 14.02 -6.15 14.81
CA SER A 117 14.39 -5.48 16.06
C SER A 117 15.71 -5.99 16.66
N SER A 118 16.27 -7.08 16.11
CA SER A 118 17.55 -7.66 16.55
C SER A 118 18.23 -8.45 15.42
N THR A 119 18.98 -9.50 15.73
CA THR A 119 19.45 -10.58 14.85
C THR A 119 19.36 -11.94 15.58
N GLY A 120 19.39 -13.07 14.86
CA GLY A 120 19.34 -14.41 15.48
C GLY A 120 17.96 -14.80 16.02
N ARG A 121 17.90 -15.49 17.18
CA ARG A 121 16.65 -16.06 17.72
C ARG A 121 15.74 -15.03 18.41
N ASN A 122 16.29 -13.91 18.85
CA ASN A 122 15.55 -12.92 19.62
C ASN A 122 14.91 -11.88 18.70
N GLY A 123 13.68 -11.50 19.01
CA GLY A 123 12.94 -10.45 18.31
C GLY A 123 11.85 -9.88 19.23
N SER A 124 11.20 -8.81 18.78
CA SER A 124 10.13 -8.15 19.53
C SER A 124 8.96 -7.85 18.61
N ILE A 125 7.76 -7.85 19.20
CA ILE A 125 6.55 -7.44 18.52
C ILE A 125 6.55 -5.91 18.42
N GLN A 126 6.32 -5.40 17.22
CA GLN A 126 6.13 -3.98 16.93
C GLN A 126 4.64 -3.71 16.76
N SER A 127 4.17 -2.55 17.22
CA SER A 127 2.77 -2.16 17.14
C SER A 127 2.56 -0.98 16.21
N VAL A 128 1.50 -1.01 15.41
CA VAL A 128 1.08 0.10 14.54
C VAL A 128 -0.39 0.42 14.82
N LEU A 129 -0.68 1.68 15.13
CA LEU A 129 -2.05 2.17 15.24
C LEU A 129 -2.49 2.73 13.88
N ILE A 130 -3.64 2.27 13.41
CA ILE A 130 -4.27 2.77 12.19
C ILE A 130 -5.05 4.04 12.55
N ASN A 131 -4.63 5.19 12.03
CA ASN A 131 -5.26 6.47 12.33
C ASN A 131 -6.43 6.81 11.39
N THR A 132 -6.47 6.19 10.22
CA THR A 132 -7.46 6.48 9.17
C THR A 132 -8.08 5.18 8.68
N THR A 133 -9.40 5.13 8.55
CA THR A 133 -10.08 3.98 7.94
C THR A 133 -9.76 3.92 6.45
N GLY A 134 -9.36 2.74 5.94
CA GLY A 134 -9.03 2.56 4.53
C GLY A 134 -8.59 1.14 4.15
N CYS A 135 -8.25 0.94 2.88
CA CYS A 135 -7.67 -0.25 2.30
C CYS A 135 -6.14 -0.11 2.30
N TYR A 136 -5.50 -0.90 3.15
CA TYR A 136 -4.06 -0.93 3.32
C TYR A 136 -3.44 -2.04 2.49
N LEU A 137 -2.34 -1.74 1.80
CA LEU A 137 -1.47 -2.75 1.21
C LEU A 137 -0.40 -3.13 2.24
N ILE A 138 -0.54 -4.33 2.80
CA ILE A 138 0.44 -4.90 3.73
C ILE A 138 1.43 -5.72 2.91
N LYS A 139 2.72 -5.45 3.09
CA LYS A 139 3.82 -6.26 2.51
C LYS A 139 4.67 -6.81 3.65
N ALA A 140 4.85 -8.12 3.69
CA ALA A 140 5.72 -8.79 4.64
C ALA A 140 6.81 -9.56 3.89
N GLY A 141 8.06 -9.45 4.34
CA GLY A 141 9.18 -10.24 3.85
C GLY A 141 9.73 -11.11 4.96
N GLY A 142 9.83 -12.42 4.72
CA GLY A 142 10.53 -13.33 5.63
C GLY A 142 12.03 -13.08 5.59
N ALA A 143 12.70 -13.34 6.70
CA ALA A 143 14.14 -13.16 6.77
C ALA A 143 14.91 -14.28 6.07
N ARG A 144 16.14 -13.95 5.70
CA ARG A 144 17.09 -14.89 5.11
C ARG A 144 17.61 -15.89 6.15
N GLY A 145 17.90 -17.12 5.72
CA GLY A 145 18.68 -18.06 6.50
C GLY A 145 20.15 -17.64 6.68
N GLY A 146 20.81 -18.26 7.65
CA GLY A 146 22.23 -18.08 7.93
C GLY A 146 23.12 -18.71 6.85
N GLY A 147 24.29 -18.11 6.66
CA GLY A 147 25.31 -18.58 5.72
C GLY A 147 26.43 -19.38 6.39
N ASN A 148 27.19 -20.14 5.59
CA ASN A 148 28.42 -20.77 6.04
C ASN A 148 29.59 -19.80 5.83
N LEU A 149 30.23 -19.37 6.92
CA LEU A 149 31.35 -18.43 6.87
C LEU A 149 32.64 -19.02 6.27
N LEU A 150 32.85 -20.33 6.37
CA LEU A 150 34.03 -21.02 5.82
C LEU A 150 33.93 -21.19 4.30
N ARG A 151 32.74 -21.49 3.80
CA ARG A 151 32.47 -21.69 2.37
C ARG A 151 31.98 -20.44 1.67
N SER A 152 31.85 -19.33 2.40
CA SER A 152 31.23 -18.08 1.95
C SER A 152 29.86 -18.30 1.30
N THR A 153 29.14 -19.34 1.72
CA THR A 153 27.79 -19.62 1.24
C THR A 153 26.78 -18.89 2.11
N SER A 154 25.57 -18.80 1.58
CA SER A 154 24.69 -17.70 1.85
C SER A 154 23.31 -18.34 1.94
N GLY A 155 22.62 -18.20 3.08
CA GLY A 155 21.35 -18.89 3.30
C GLY A 155 20.26 -18.52 2.29
N GLY A 156 19.23 -19.35 2.20
CA GLY A 156 18.07 -19.12 1.34
C GLY A 156 17.38 -17.79 1.66
N GLN A 157 16.82 -17.16 0.63
CA GLN A 157 16.00 -15.96 0.81
C GLN A 157 14.64 -16.33 1.41
N GLY A 158 14.09 -15.46 2.26
CA GLY A 158 12.70 -15.58 2.69
C GLY A 158 11.73 -15.16 1.57
N VAL A 159 10.46 -15.50 1.72
CA VAL A 159 9.43 -15.13 0.75
C VAL A 159 8.89 -13.73 1.05
N GLN A 160 8.51 -12.98 0.02
CA GLN A 160 7.75 -11.76 0.16
C GLN A 160 6.28 -12.01 -0.19
N VAL A 161 5.37 -11.64 0.71
CA VAL A 161 3.92 -11.76 0.51
C VAL A 161 3.29 -10.38 0.65
N SER A 162 2.27 -10.11 -0.15
CA SER A 162 1.51 -8.87 -0.11
C SER A 162 0.01 -9.16 -0.07
N ALA A 163 -0.73 -8.42 0.74
CA ALA A 163 -2.18 -8.51 0.81
C ALA A 163 -2.82 -7.13 0.97
N ARG A 164 -4.02 -6.96 0.41
CA ARG A 164 -4.84 -5.76 0.59
C ARG A 164 -5.91 -6.05 1.63
N VAL A 165 -5.96 -5.24 2.69
CA VAL A 165 -6.87 -5.43 3.82
C VAL A 165 -7.56 -4.11 4.16
N ASN A 166 -8.88 -4.14 4.37
CA ASN A 166 -9.61 -3.01 4.93
C ASN A 166 -9.35 -2.93 6.43
N LEU A 167 -8.84 -1.80 6.91
CA LEU A 167 -8.61 -1.50 8.32
C LEU A 167 -9.39 -0.25 8.71
N THR A 168 -9.93 -0.25 9.92
CA THR A 168 -10.63 0.91 10.47
C THR A 168 -9.70 1.74 11.36
N ALA A 169 -9.95 3.05 11.44
CA ALA A 169 -9.29 3.92 12.41
C ALA A 169 -9.45 3.34 13.83
N GLY A 170 -8.38 3.40 14.62
CA GLY A 170 -8.28 2.77 15.93
C GLY A 170 -7.84 1.29 15.90
N THR A 171 -7.76 0.65 14.72
CA THR A 171 -7.24 -0.73 14.64
C THR A 171 -5.78 -0.75 15.05
N GLN A 172 -5.43 -1.59 16.03
CA GLN A 172 -4.03 -1.84 16.41
C GLN A 172 -3.51 -3.12 15.75
N LEU A 173 -2.43 -3.01 15.00
CA LEU A 173 -1.71 -4.14 14.42
C LEU A 173 -0.51 -4.54 15.29
N SER A 174 -0.32 -5.84 15.47
CA SER A 174 0.85 -6.45 16.07
C SER A 174 1.68 -7.12 14.97
N ILE A 175 2.94 -6.72 14.83
CA ILE A 175 3.79 -7.06 13.70
C ILE A 175 5.08 -7.70 14.22
N VAL A 176 5.38 -8.89 13.72
CA VAL A 176 6.65 -9.58 13.94
C VAL A 176 7.43 -9.53 12.65
N VAL A 177 8.65 -9.00 12.71
CA VAL A 177 9.57 -9.00 11.58
C VAL A 177 10.59 -10.11 11.79
N GLY A 178 10.69 -11.00 10.80
CA GLY A 178 11.62 -12.11 10.80
C GLY A 178 13.06 -11.67 10.96
N GLN A 179 13.84 -12.53 11.59
CA GLN A 179 15.23 -12.30 11.92
C GLN A 179 16.15 -13.14 11.04
N MET A 180 17.27 -12.58 10.59
CA MET A 180 18.24 -13.36 9.82
C MET A 180 18.76 -14.52 10.68
N GLY A 181 18.81 -15.71 10.09
CA GLY A 181 19.40 -16.89 10.71
C GLY A 181 20.88 -16.67 11.05
N GLY A 182 21.35 -17.33 12.11
CA GLY A 182 22.75 -17.22 12.54
C GLY A 182 23.70 -17.79 11.50
N SER A 183 24.78 -17.06 11.19
CA SER A 183 25.87 -17.51 10.32
C SER A 183 27.07 -17.91 11.17
N MET A 184 27.45 -19.17 11.13
CA MET A 184 28.58 -19.72 11.88
C MET A 184 29.30 -20.79 11.04
N SER A 185 30.49 -21.21 11.47
CA SER A 185 31.33 -22.13 10.68
C SER A 185 30.75 -23.54 10.53
N LEU A 186 30.04 -24.04 11.54
CA LEU A 186 29.54 -25.43 11.63
C LEU A 186 28.07 -25.54 12.08
N SER A 187 27.41 -24.41 12.33
CA SER A 187 25.99 -24.37 12.72
C SER A 187 25.37 -23.14 12.09
N TYR A 188 24.28 -23.31 11.35
CA TYR A 188 23.57 -22.22 10.71
C TYR A 188 22.08 -22.38 10.98
N GLY A 189 21.40 -21.26 11.21
CA GLY A 189 19.97 -21.24 11.50
C GLY A 189 19.15 -20.86 10.27
N GLY A 190 17.93 -21.38 10.17
CA GLY A 190 16.92 -20.85 9.26
C GLY A 190 16.55 -19.40 9.59
N GLY A 191 16.03 -18.69 8.60
CA GLY A 191 15.51 -17.32 8.76
C GLY A 191 14.14 -17.33 9.42
N GLY A 192 13.87 -16.31 10.23
CA GLY A 192 12.57 -16.13 10.86
C GLY A 192 11.48 -15.68 9.87
N GLY A 193 10.25 -16.14 10.11
CA GLY A 193 9.07 -15.63 9.40
C GLY A 193 8.65 -14.24 9.88
N SER A 194 7.94 -13.51 9.01
CA SER A 194 7.30 -12.24 9.34
C SER A 194 5.79 -12.41 9.38
N PHE A 195 5.13 -11.78 10.34
CA PHE A 195 3.71 -11.96 10.61
C PHE A 195 3.05 -10.62 10.96
N VAL A 196 1.80 -10.46 10.50
CA VAL A 196 0.98 -9.29 10.81
C VAL A 196 -0.35 -9.77 11.36
N TYR A 197 -0.65 -9.35 12.58
CA TYR A 197 -1.87 -9.68 13.30
C TYR A 197 -2.67 -8.43 13.62
N ARG A 198 -3.98 -8.57 13.67
CA ARG A 198 -4.83 -7.60 14.36
C ARG A 198 -4.85 -7.93 15.85
N THR A 199 -4.59 -6.92 16.68
CA THR A 199 -4.29 -7.14 18.10
C THR A 199 -5.53 -7.53 18.90
N VAL A 200 -6.69 -6.94 18.58
CA VAL A 200 -7.93 -7.11 19.36
C VAL A 200 -8.50 -8.54 19.30
N ASP A 201 -8.38 -9.20 18.15
CA ASP A 201 -8.97 -10.52 17.86
C ASP A 201 -7.90 -11.57 17.51
N GLN A 202 -6.61 -11.20 17.57
CA GLN A 202 -5.48 -12.04 17.20
C GLN A 202 -5.56 -12.60 15.76
N LEU A 203 -6.35 -11.96 14.89
CA LEU A 203 -6.54 -12.41 13.52
C LEU A 203 -5.25 -12.25 12.72
N LEU A 204 -4.74 -13.36 12.18
CA LEU A 204 -3.60 -13.35 11.25
C LEU A 204 -4.04 -12.74 9.91
N LEU A 205 -3.44 -11.60 9.55
CA LEU A 205 -3.72 -10.90 8.30
C LEU A 205 -2.74 -11.29 7.19
N LEU A 206 -1.48 -11.54 7.55
CA LEU A 206 -0.42 -11.87 6.60
C LEU A 206 0.71 -12.64 7.27
N ALA A 207 1.24 -13.65 6.58
CA ALA A 207 2.44 -14.36 6.98
C ALA A 207 3.39 -14.52 5.80
N ALA A 208 4.70 -14.42 6.06
CA ALA A 208 5.76 -14.61 5.09
C ALA A 208 6.84 -15.52 5.70
N GLY A 209 7.09 -16.67 5.08
CA GLY A 209 8.07 -17.65 5.54
C GLY A 209 9.53 -17.18 5.39
N GLY A 210 10.37 -17.53 6.35
CA GLY A 210 11.82 -17.31 6.28
C GLY A 210 12.52 -18.34 5.37
N GLY A 211 13.73 -18.02 4.96
CA GLY A 211 14.54 -18.89 4.10
C GLY A 211 15.30 -19.96 4.89
N GLY A 212 15.57 -21.10 4.26
CA GLY A 212 16.39 -22.17 4.86
C GLY A 212 17.87 -21.78 5.01
N GLU A 213 18.61 -22.54 5.80
CA GLU A 213 20.06 -22.41 5.95
C GLU A 213 20.83 -22.68 4.64
N ALA A 214 22.11 -22.29 4.63
CA ALA A 214 23.02 -22.68 3.57
C ALA A 214 23.34 -24.18 3.64
N TRP A 215 23.28 -24.85 2.49
CA TRP A 215 23.69 -26.24 2.29
C TRP A 215 25.11 -26.30 1.71
#